data_AF-A0A539CWP2-F1
#
_entry.id   AF-A0A539CWP2-F1
#
_cell.length_a   1.000
_cell.length_b   1.000
_cell.length_c   1.000
_cell.angle_alpha   90.00
_cell.angle_beta   90.00
_cell.angle_gamma   90.00
#
_symmetry.space_group_name_H-M   'P 1'
#
loop_
_entity.id
_entity.type
_entity.pdbx_description
1 polymer ?
#
loop_
_entity_poly.entity_id
_entity_poly.type
_entity_poly.pdbx_seq_one_letter_code
_entity_poly.pdbx_strand_id
1 'polypeptide(L)' 'MTDDAAAKRIKADRIDILVELKGYTKGARTGISAQRPAPVQVSFIGFPGTMGASFID' A
#
# COMPACT_ATOMS: atom_id res chain seq x y z
N MET A 1 6.98 -13.96 -1.93
CA MET A 1 7.29 -12.73 -2.68
C MET A 1 7.70 -11.65 -1.69
N THR A 2 8.81 -10.94 -1.93
CA THR A 2 9.26 -9.81 -1.08
C THR A 2 8.39 -8.57 -1.30
N ASP A 3 8.51 -7.55 -0.46
CA ASP A 3 7.79 -6.26 -0.66
C ASP A 3 8.27 -5.55 -1.93
N ASP A 4 9.57 -5.55 -2.21
CA ASP A 4 10.15 -5.02 -3.45
C ASP A 4 9.59 -5.71 -4.70
N ALA A 5 9.53 -7.05 -4.70
CA ALA A 5 8.97 -7.80 -5.82
C ALA A 5 7.46 -7.51 -6.02
N ALA A 6 6.72 -7.32 -4.93
CA ALA A 6 5.30 -6.96 -4.97
C ALA A 6 5.10 -5.56 -5.56
N ALA A 7 5.85 -4.57 -5.07
CA ALA A 7 5.76 -3.18 -5.54
C ALA A 7 6.14 -3.07 -7.03
N LYS A 8 7.21 -3.74 -7.46
CA LYS A 8 7.59 -3.81 -8.89
C LYS A 8 6.49 -4.40 -9.74
N ARG A 9 5.82 -5.45 -9.26
CA ARG A 9 4.70 -6.07 -9.97
C ARG A 9 3.51 -5.12 -10.09
N ILE A 10 3.09 -4.48 -9.00
CA ILE A 10 1.99 -3.49 -8.99
C ILE A 10 2.28 -2.36 -9.99
N LYS A 11 3.52 -1.84 -10.00
CA LYS A 11 3.94 -0.80 -10.96
C LYS A 11 3.94 -1.30 -12.40
N ALA A 12 4.41 -2.51 -12.67
CA ALA A 12 4.42 -3.12 -14.00
C ALA A 12 3.00 -3.38 -14.52
N ASP A 13 2.07 -3.72 -13.63
CA ASP A 13 0.65 -3.91 -13.94
C ASP A 13 -0.07 -2.56 -14.18
N ARG A 14 0.61 -1.42 -13.95
CA ARG A 14 0.12 -0.04 -14.14
C ARG A 14 -1.15 0.25 -13.34
N ILE A 15 -1.15 -0.14 -12.07
CA ILE A 15 -2.25 0.19 -11.15
C ILE A 15 -2.29 1.70 -10.89
N ASP A 16 -3.42 2.32 -11.20
CA ASP A 16 -3.64 3.76 -10.96
C ASP A 16 -3.97 4.06 -9.49
N ILE A 17 -4.74 3.18 -8.83
CA ILE A 17 -5.17 3.34 -7.43
C ILE A 17 -4.84 2.08 -6.63
N LEU A 18 -3.97 2.21 -5.63
CA LEU A 18 -3.67 1.13 -4.68
C LEU A 18 -4.48 1.32 -3.40
N VAL A 19 -5.25 0.29 -3.01
CA VAL A 19 -6.03 0.31 -1.76
C VAL A 19 -5.31 -0.51 -0.68
N GLU A 20 -4.82 0.15 0.36
CA GLU A 20 -4.21 -0.46 1.54
C GLU A 20 -5.30 -0.89 2.52
N LEU A 21 -5.51 -2.21 2.59
CA LEU A 21 -6.56 -2.81 3.40
C LEU A 21 -6.09 -3.20 4.81
N LYS A 22 -4.78 -3.27 5.07
CA LYS A 22 -4.27 -3.85 6.32
C LYS A 22 -3.90 -2.81 7.35
N GLY A 23 -3.39 -1.64 6.94
CA GLY A 23 -2.87 -0.62 7.85
C GLY A 23 -1.99 -1.22 8.95
N TYR A 24 -2.22 -0.87 10.22
CA TYR A 24 -1.45 -1.40 11.37
C TYR A 24 -2.07 -2.66 12.00
N THR A 25 -2.43 -3.65 11.18
CA THR A 25 -2.92 -4.96 11.66
C THR A 25 -1.90 -6.08 11.47
N LYS A 26 -2.12 -7.24 12.11
CA LYS A 26 -1.22 -8.41 12.01
C LYS A 26 -1.00 -8.83 10.56
N GLY A 27 0.26 -8.95 10.15
CA GLY A 27 0.66 -9.37 8.81
C GLY A 27 0.49 -8.28 7.74
N ALA A 28 0.35 -7.02 8.13
CA ALA A 28 0.40 -5.90 7.20
C ALA A 28 1.75 -5.85 6.46
N ARG A 29 1.71 -5.35 5.23
CA ARG A 29 2.87 -5.19 4.35
C ARG A 29 2.97 -3.75 3.86
N THR A 30 2.92 -2.81 4.80
CA THR A 30 2.96 -1.37 4.52
C THR A 30 4.24 -0.93 3.81
N GLY A 31 5.31 -1.75 3.84
CA GLY A 31 6.52 -1.56 3.04
C GLY A 31 6.30 -1.64 1.52
N ILE A 32 5.20 -2.24 1.05
CA ILE A 32 4.79 -2.18 -0.36
C ILE A 32 4.27 -0.77 -0.67
N SER A 33 3.29 -0.30 0.10
CA SER A 33 2.67 1.03 -0.04
C SER A 33 3.71 2.15 0.14
N ALA A 34 4.69 1.98 1.03
CA ALA A 34 5.80 2.91 1.22
C ALA A 34 6.68 3.12 -0.03
N GLN A 35 6.72 2.16 -0.96
CA GLN A 35 7.45 2.29 -2.23
C GLN A 35 6.68 3.07 -3.31
N ARG A 36 5.44 3.50 -3.00
CA ARG A 36 4.54 4.23 -3.91
C ARG A 36 4.43 3.62 -5.32
N PRO A 37 4.07 2.33 -5.47
CA PRO A 37 3.98 1.70 -6.78
C PRO A 37 2.78 2.16 -7.64
N ALA A 38 1.79 2.85 -7.04
CA ALA A 38 0.67 3.49 -7.73
C ALA A 38 0.68 5.01 -7.49
N PRO A 39 0.18 5.83 -8.43
CA PRO A 39 0.16 7.28 -8.28
C PRO A 39 -0.77 7.76 -7.15
N VAL A 40 -1.90 7.07 -6.95
CA VAL A 40 -2.83 7.31 -5.82
C VAL A 40 -2.88 6.09 -4.91
N GLN A 41 -2.78 6.31 -3.60
CA GLN A 41 -2.85 5.25 -2.61
C GLN A 41 -3.77 5.63 -1.46
N VAL A 42 -4.77 4.79 -1.18
CA VAL A 42 -5.78 5.06 -0.15
C VAL A 42 -5.78 3.96 0.90
N SER A 43 -5.93 4.34 2.17
CA SER A 43 -6.21 3.37 3.25
C SER A 43 -7.71 3.19 3.40
N PHE A 44 -8.19 1.95 3.43
CA PHE A 44 -9.62 1.68 3.59
C PHE A 44 -9.91 0.37 4.34
N ILE A 45 -11.05 0.35 5.02
CA ILE A 45 -11.76 -0.77 5.68
C ILE A 45 -11.03 -1.55 6.78
N GLY A 46 -9.82 -2.05 6.58
CA GLY A 46 -9.26 -3.07 7.47
C GLY A 46 -8.38 -2.55 8.62
N PHE A 47 -8.06 -1.26 8.64
CA PHE A 47 -7.51 -0.59 9.81
C PHE A 47 -8.38 0.62 10.17
N PRO A 48 -9.10 0.61 11.32
CA PRO A 48 -10.03 1.68 11.69
C PRO A 48 -9.29 2.87 12.31
N GLY A 49 -8.39 3.50 11.56
CA GLY A 49 -7.61 4.63 12.01
C GLY A 49 -6.77 5.24 10.89
N THR A 50 -6.20 6.42 11.15
CA THR A 50 -5.26 7.05 10.22
C THR A 50 -3.97 6.23 10.10
N MET A 51 -3.44 6.10 8.89
CA MET A 51 -2.11 5.54 8.70
C MET A 51 -1.00 6.51 9.11
N GLY A 52 -1.27 7.81 9.27
CA GLY A 52 -0.26 8.81 9.67
C GLY A 52 0.99 8.82 8.78
N ALA A 53 0.87 8.33 7.54
CA ALA A 53 1.98 8.01 6.67
C ALA A 53 1.96 8.89 5.43
N SER A 54 3.10 9.46 5.06
CA SER A 54 3.25 10.34 3.89
C SER A 54 3.11 9.63 2.54
N PHE A 55 2.95 8.31 2.55
CA PHE A 55 2.77 7.49 1.36
C PHE A 55 1.30 7.09 1.12
N ILE A 56 0.37 7.51 1.97
CA ILE A 56 -1.07 7.40 1.75
C ILE A 56 -1.60 8.81 1.48
N ASP A 57 -2.42 8.95 0.44
CA ASP A 57 -2.98 10.22 -0.04
C ASP A 57 -4.37 10.50 0.58
#